data_AF-A0A969CA26-F1
#
_entry.id   AF-A0A969CA26-F1
#
_cell.length_a   1.000
_cell.length_b   1.000
_cell.length_c   1.000
_cell.angle_alpha   90.00
_cell.angle_beta   90.00
_cell.angle_gamma   90.00
#
_symmetry.space_group_name_H-M   'P 1'
#
loop_
_entity.id
_entity.type
_entity.pdbx_description
1 polymer ?
#
loop_
_entity_poly.entity_id
_entity_poly.type
_entity_poly.pdbx_seq_one_letter_code
_entity_poly.pdbx_strand_id
1 'polypeptide(L)'
;MSQDQEWLVRLQFLEEAQEYLSTMESELLGLSSKGVTQEGYNSILRAAHSIKGGSALMGFAELSQVAHRLEDFFKVLRAGSSS
;
A
#
# COMPACT_ATOMS: atom_id res chain seq x y z
N MET A 1 -16.94 -12.87 18.22
CA MET A 1 -17.45 -11.87 17.26
C MET A 1 -18.53 -12.56 16.43
N SER A 2 -19.63 -11.88 16.10
CA SER A 2 -20.60 -12.45 15.15
C SER A 2 -19.99 -12.46 13.74
N GLN A 3 -20.48 -13.33 12.85
CA GLN A 3 -20.05 -13.35 11.45
C GLN A 3 -20.28 -11.98 10.76
N ASP A 4 -21.36 -11.29 11.11
CA ASP A 4 -21.66 -9.95 10.60
C ASP A 4 -20.60 -8.92 11.00
N GLN A 5 -20.07 -9.01 12.22
CA GLN A 5 -19.04 -8.09 12.70
C GLN A 5 -17.70 -8.34 12.00
N GLU A 6 -17.33 -9.60 11.75
CA GLU A 6 -16.12 -9.94 10.97
C GLU A 6 -16.24 -9.43 9.52
N TRP A 7 -17.42 -9.58 8.92
CA TRP A 7 -17.70 -9.07 7.58
C TRP A 7 -17.55 -7.55 7.48
N LEU A 8 -18.10 -6.81 8.44
CA LEU A 8 -17.99 -5.35 8.48
C LEU A 8 -16.54 -4.89 8.60
N VAL A 9 -15.73 -5.53 9.44
CA VAL A 9 -14.31 -5.22 9.58
C VAL A 9 -13.55 -5.47 8.27
N ARG A 10 -13.86 -6.57 7.57
CA ARG A 10 -13.29 -6.86 6.25
C ARG A 10 -13.64 -5.81 5.20
N LEU A 11 -14.89 -5.35 5.17
CA LEU A 11 -15.32 -4.27 4.26
C LEU A 11 -14.62 -2.95 4.59
N GLN A 12 -14.54 -2.58 5.86
CA GLN A 12 -13.84 -1.37 6.30
C GLN A 12 -12.38 -1.38 5.84
N PHE A 13 -11.70 -2.52 5.98
CA PHE A 13 -10.33 -2.64 5.48
C PHE A 13 -10.23 -2.48 3.95
N LEU A 14 -11.21 -2.96 3.17
CA LEU A 14 -11.21 -2.76 1.72
C LEU A 14 -11.41 -1.29 1.34
N GLU A 15 -12.14 -0.51 2.15
CA GLU A 15 -12.24 0.95 2.00
C GLU A 15 -10.89 1.62 2.32
N GLU A 16 -10.25 1.28 3.44
CA GLU A 16 -8.92 1.78 3.81
C GLU A 16 -7.85 1.44 2.74
N ALA A 17 -7.92 0.22 2.17
CA ALA A 17 -7.03 -0.19 1.10
C ALA A 17 -7.16 0.70 -0.15
N GLN A 18 -8.36 1.20 -0.46
CA GLN A 18 -8.57 2.16 -1.54
C GLN A 18 -7.93 3.52 -1.24
N GLU A 19 -7.95 3.97 0.01
CA GLU A 19 -7.26 5.21 0.42
C GLU A 19 -5.74 5.08 0.30
N TYR A 20 -5.17 3.93 0.66
CA TYR A 20 -3.76 3.64 0.45
C TYR A 20 -3.39 3.60 -1.04
N LEU A 21 -4.24 3.01 -1.89
CA LEU A 21 -4.06 3.02 -3.34
C LEU A 21 -4.10 4.45 -3.91
N SER A 22 -5.05 5.27 -3.48
CA SER A 22 -5.17 6.68 -3.86
C SER A 22 -3.95 7.50 -3.43
N THR A 23 -3.42 7.22 -2.24
CA THR A 23 -2.16 7.83 -1.76
C THR A 23 -0.99 7.47 -2.69
N MET A 24 -0.84 6.19 -3.04
CA MET A 24 0.23 5.76 -3.96
C MET A 24 0.05 6.41 -5.35
N GLU A 25 -1.16 6.42 -5.89
CA GLU A 25 -1.45 7.06 -7.18
C GLU A 25 -1.09 8.55 -7.17
N SER A 26 -1.49 9.28 -6.13
CA SER A 26 -1.21 10.71 -5.99
C SER A 26 0.28 11.02 -5.94
N GLU A 27 1.05 10.23 -5.20
CA GLU A 27 2.51 10.37 -5.12
C GLU A 27 3.17 10.05 -6.45
N LEU A 28 2.73 8.98 -7.14
CA LEU A 28 3.24 8.57 -8.45
C LEU A 28 2.96 9.60 -9.54
N LEU A 29 1.74 10.15 -9.61
CA LEU A 29 1.39 11.22 -10.56
C LEU A 29 2.20 12.50 -10.29
N GLY A 30 2.48 12.77 -9.00
CA GLY A 30 3.27 13.91 -8.56
C GLY A 30 4.74 13.87 -9.02
N LEU A 31 5.28 12.68 -9.34
CA LEU A 31 6.70 12.49 -9.68
C LEU A 31 7.18 13.39 -10.84
N SER A 32 6.36 13.58 -11.87
CA SER A 32 6.73 14.39 -13.04
C SER A 32 6.97 15.86 -12.70
N SER A 33 6.28 16.36 -11.66
CA SER A 33 6.31 17.77 -11.25
C SER A 33 7.25 18.04 -10.09
N LYS A 34 7.33 17.13 -9.12
CA LYS A 34 8.08 17.30 -7.86
C LYS A 34 9.41 16.55 -7.85
N GLY A 35 9.63 15.66 -8.82
CA GLY A 35 10.71 14.68 -8.77
C GLY A 35 10.46 13.60 -7.70
N VAL A 36 11.42 12.70 -7.54
CA VAL A 36 11.38 11.67 -6.50
C VAL A 36 11.81 12.30 -5.17
N THR A 37 10.86 12.56 -4.28
CA THR A 37 11.15 13.06 -2.92
C THR A 37 11.22 11.91 -1.92
N GLN A 38 12.03 12.05 -0.87
CA GLN A 38 12.14 11.04 0.17
C GLN A 38 10.81 10.82 0.91
N GLU A 39 10.06 11.90 1.14
CA GLU A 39 8.75 11.88 1.79
C GLU A 39 7.72 11.12 0.94
N GLY A 40 7.64 11.43 -0.37
CA GLY A 40 6.72 10.75 -1.29
C GLY A 40 7.05 9.26 -1.41
N TYR A 41 8.34 8.93 -1.46
CA TYR A 41 8.80 7.55 -1.43
C TYR A 41 8.35 6.79 -0.17
N ASN A 42 8.57 7.41 0.99
CA ASN A 42 8.20 6.82 2.26
C ASN A 42 6.68 6.70 2.39
N SER A 43 5.92 7.62 1.80
CA SER A 43 4.45 7.58 1.70
C SER A 43 3.99 6.34 0.94
N ILE A 44 4.53 6.12 -0.27
CA ILE A 44 4.23 4.95 -1.10
C ILE A 44 4.56 3.63 -0.37
N LEU A 45 5.76 3.53 0.22
CA LEU A 45 6.16 2.31 0.94
C LEU A 45 5.26 2.00 2.14
N ARG A 46 4.86 3.03 2.91
CA ARG A 46 3.94 2.84 4.03
C ARG A 46 2.56 2.38 3.54
N ALA A 47 2.03 2.97 2.47
CA ALA A 47 0.75 2.57 1.89
C ALA A 47 0.77 1.09 1.45
N ALA A 48 1.79 0.68 0.68
CA ALA A 48 1.96 -0.72 0.28
C ALA A 48 2.09 -1.67 1.49
N HIS A 49 2.87 -1.27 2.50
CA HIS A 49 3.07 -2.04 3.72
C HIS A 49 1.77 -2.22 4.52
N SER A 50 0.95 -1.17 4.65
CA SER A 50 -0.34 -1.21 5.33
C SER A 50 -1.32 -2.15 4.61
N ILE A 51 -1.39 -2.10 3.27
CA ILE A 51 -2.22 -3.04 2.50
C ILE A 51 -1.74 -4.47 2.73
N LYS A 52 -0.43 -4.73 2.69
CA LYS A 52 0.14 -6.08 2.92
C LYS A 52 -0.23 -6.62 4.31
N GLY A 53 -0.01 -5.83 5.35
CA GLY A 53 -0.27 -6.22 6.74
C GLY A 53 -1.77 -6.40 7.02
N GLY A 54 -2.59 -5.43 6.61
CA GLY A 54 -4.03 -5.49 6.82
C GLY A 54 -4.70 -6.62 6.04
N SER A 55 -4.29 -6.86 4.78
CA SER A 55 -4.83 -7.98 3.99
C SER A 55 -4.44 -9.35 4.56
N ALA A 56 -3.23 -9.49 5.12
CA ALA A 56 -2.84 -10.69 5.84
C ALA A 56 -3.71 -10.92 7.09
N LEU A 57 -3.97 -9.86 7.86
CA LEU A 57 -4.83 -9.92 9.05
C LEU A 57 -6.29 -10.29 8.70
N MET A 58 -6.79 -9.79 7.57
CA MET A 58 -8.16 -10.07 7.10
C MET A 58 -8.32 -11.42 6.41
N GLY A 59 -7.22 -12.13 6.11
CA GLY A 59 -7.22 -13.42 5.39
C GLY A 59 -7.26 -13.28 3.86
N PHE A 60 -7.00 -12.10 3.31
CA PHE A 60 -6.97 -11.84 1.87
C PHE A 60 -5.59 -12.17 1.28
N ALA A 61 -5.32 -13.47 1.13
CA ALA A 61 -3.99 -13.98 0.73
C ALA A 61 -3.49 -13.39 -0.61
N GLU A 62 -4.33 -13.33 -1.63
CA GLU A 62 -3.94 -12.80 -2.94
C GLU A 62 -3.60 -11.31 -2.89
N LEU A 63 -4.41 -10.52 -2.17
CA LEU A 63 -4.16 -9.09 -1.98
C LEU A 63 -2.86 -8.87 -1.21
N SER A 64 -2.59 -9.68 -0.18
CA SER A 64 -1.34 -9.61 0.58
C SER A 64 -0.13 -9.91 -0.29
N GLN A 65 -0.22 -10.92 -1.16
CA GLN A 65 0.85 -11.26 -2.09
C GLN A 65 1.13 -10.12 -3.09
N VAL A 66 0.08 -9.52 -3.67
CA VAL A 66 0.23 -8.39 -4.60
C VAL A 66 0.84 -7.17 -3.90
N ALA A 67 0.35 -6.82 -2.70
CA ALA A 67 0.88 -5.72 -1.91
C ALA A 67 2.34 -5.94 -1.50
N HIS A 68 2.73 -7.17 -1.19
CA HIS A 68 4.12 -7.52 -0.92
C HIS A 68 5.02 -7.28 -2.15
N ARG A 69 4.60 -7.72 -3.34
CA ARG A 69 5.35 -7.48 -4.58
C ARG A 69 5.50 -5.99 -4.90
N LEU A 70 4.45 -5.18 -4.63
CA LEU A 70 4.52 -3.72 -4.76
C LEU A 70 5.52 -3.11 -3.79
N GLU A 71 5.47 -3.49 -2.51
CA GLU A 71 6.40 -3.01 -1.49
C GLU A 71 7.86 -3.30 -1.89
N ASP A 72 8.14 -4.51 -2.40
CA ASP A 72 9.49 -4.89 -2.83
C ASP A 72 9.94 -4.17 -4.11
N PHE A 73 9.04 -3.97 -5.08
CA PHE A 73 9.32 -3.16 -6.25
C PHE A 73 9.78 -1.74 -5.87
N PHE A 74 9.08 -1.10 -4.94
CA PHE A 74 9.49 0.21 -4.44
C PHE A 74 10.78 0.14 -3.61
N LYS A 75 11.05 -0.91 -2.83
CA LYS A 75 12.38 -1.02 -2.17
C LYS A 75 13.53 -1.02 -3.18
N VAL A 76 13.39 -1.75 -4.29
CA VAL A 76 14.40 -1.83 -5.35
C VAL A 76 14.58 -0.50 -6.05
N LEU A 77 13.50 0.17 -6.43
CA LEU A 77 13.55 1.48 -7.07
C LEU A 77 14.26 2.53 -6.20
N ARG A 78 14.05 2.51 -4.88
CA ARG A 78 14.76 3.41 -3.94
C ARG A 78 16.26 3.17 -3.90
N ALA A 79 16.66 1.89 -3.89
CA ALA A 79 18.07 1.52 -3.86
C ALA A 79 18.79 2.00 -5.14
N GLY A 80 18.13 1.88 -6.30
CA GLY A 80 18.68 2.33 -7.59
C GLY A 80 18.75 3.85 -7.76
N SER A 81 17.99 4.64 -6.98
CA SER A 81 18.02 6.11 -7.02
C SER A 81 19.02 6.72 -6.03
N SER A 82 19.72 5.89 -5.26
CA SER A 82 20.77 6.30 -4.30
C SER A 82 22.20 6.13 -4.89
N SER A 83 22.32 5.88 -6.19
CA SER A 83 23.59 5.69 -6.94
C SER A 83 23.77 6.81 -7.96
#